data_AF-A0A922DAR3-F1
#
_entry.id   AF-A0A922DAR3-F1
#
_cell.length_a   1.000
_cell.length_b   1.000
_cell.length_c   1.000
_cell.angle_alpha   90.00
_cell.angle_beta   90.00
_cell.angle_gamma   90.00
#
_symmetry.space_group_name_H-M   'P 1'
#
loop_
_entity.id
_entity.type
_entity.pdbx_description
1 polymer ?
#
loop_
_entity_poly.entity_id
_entity_poly.type
_entity_poly.pdbx_seq_one_letter_code
_entity_poly.pdbx_strand_id
1 'polypeptide(L)'
;MLSKIVARIIGCCGCFGFGFGFGSSTRHKRQLSPTYGFNKHHSLELLLDEEMEDDGDCSYNGDVTDTPQGDDAELHSPPKCSEEILRLREEKGMICRQYPVQETNKVVRLEDENGNKMVNEYVRECKIGAGSYGKVVLYRSSIDRKHFAIKAFHKSHLLKLRVAPSETAMTDVLREVLIMKTLDHPNIVNLIEVIDDPNTDHFYMVLEYVEGKWVCEGSGPQGGLGETTARMYLQDIVSGLMYLHAHNIVHGDIKPDNLLVTRDGTVKIGDFSVSQVFEDDNDELCRSPGTPVFTAPECCLGLTYRGKAADTWAVGVTLYCMILGQYPFLGETLQDTYEKMI
;
A
#
# COMPACT_ATOMS: atom_id res chain seq x y z
N MET A 1 -16.20 -32.30 -24.40
CA MET A 1 -17.33 -32.07 -23.47
C MET A 1 -16.80 -32.47 -22.10
N LEU A 2 -16.37 -31.60 -21.17
CA LEU A 2 -16.53 -30.17 -20.95
C LEU A 2 -15.16 -29.52 -20.67
N SER A 3 -14.79 -28.57 -21.53
CA SER A 3 -13.76 -27.56 -21.31
C SER A 3 -14.49 -26.23 -21.50
N LYS A 4 -14.69 -25.45 -20.42
CA LYS A 4 -15.12 -24.02 -20.38
C LYS A 4 -15.78 -23.66 -19.03
N ILE A 5 -15.08 -23.75 -17.89
CA ILE A 5 -15.42 -23.01 -16.65
C ILE A 5 -14.13 -22.77 -15.80
N VAL A 6 -13.06 -22.19 -16.38
CA VAL A 6 -11.85 -21.77 -15.62
C VAL A 6 -11.29 -20.45 -16.17
N ALA A 7 -12.15 -19.51 -16.54
CA ALA A 7 -11.70 -18.20 -17.01
C ALA A 7 -12.69 -17.11 -16.57
N ARG A 8 -12.63 -16.77 -15.28
CA ARG A 8 -13.08 -15.49 -14.72
C ARG A 8 -12.63 -15.46 -13.25
N ILE A 9 -12.09 -14.31 -12.84
CA ILE A 9 -11.51 -14.00 -11.52
C ILE A 9 -10.01 -14.35 -11.38
N ILE A 10 -9.22 -14.05 -12.41
CA ILE A 10 -7.84 -13.60 -12.21
C ILE A 10 -7.63 -12.41 -13.14
N GLY A 11 -7.54 -11.22 -12.55
CA GLY A 11 -7.21 -9.98 -13.25
C GLY A 11 -8.08 -8.80 -12.80
N CYS A 12 -7.55 -7.99 -11.89
CA CYS A 12 -7.41 -6.53 -12.11
C CYS A 12 -6.74 -5.87 -10.89
N CYS A 13 -5.54 -5.34 -11.12
CA CYS A 13 -5.11 -4.09 -10.48
C CYS A 13 -5.99 -2.95 -11.02
N GLY A 14 -6.26 -1.94 -10.18
CA GLY A 14 -6.79 -0.66 -10.64
C GLY A 14 -7.66 0.02 -9.59
N CYS A 15 -7.05 0.77 -8.68
CA CYS A 15 -7.77 1.77 -7.89
C CYS A 15 -7.73 3.09 -8.65
N PHE A 16 -8.78 3.37 -9.41
CA PHE A 16 -9.18 4.74 -9.79
C PHE A 16 -10.61 4.94 -9.34
N GLY A 17 -10.86 6.05 -8.66
CA GLY A 17 -12.19 6.45 -8.23
C GLY A 17 -13.05 6.92 -9.40
N PHE A 18 -14.37 6.81 -9.24
CA PHE A 18 -15.36 7.82 -9.65
C PHE A 18 -16.65 7.58 -8.84
N GLY A 19 -17.31 8.69 -8.52
CA GLY A 19 -18.47 8.76 -7.63
C GLY A 19 -19.75 8.11 -8.18
N PHE A 20 -20.62 7.74 -7.24
CA PHE A 20 -21.95 7.22 -7.51
C PHE A 20 -22.97 8.35 -7.63
N GLY A 21 -23.79 8.30 -8.67
CA GLY A 21 -25.10 8.95 -8.75
C GLY A 21 -26.18 7.89 -8.99
N PHE A 22 -27.11 7.74 -8.05
CA PHE A 22 -28.27 6.85 -8.13
C PHE A 22 -29.38 7.45 -9.00
N GLY A 23 -30.10 6.60 -9.73
CA GLY A 23 -31.37 6.95 -10.37
C GLY A 23 -32.06 5.75 -11.01
N SER A 24 -33.07 5.20 -10.34
CA SER A 24 -33.91 4.11 -10.84
C SER A 24 -34.90 4.57 -11.90
N SER A 25 -35.08 3.82 -12.99
CA SER A 25 -36.40 3.58 -13.57
C SER A 25 -36.41 2.39 -14.52
N THR A 26 -37.39 1.52 -14.31
CA THR A 26 -37.73 0.32 -15.08
C THR A 26 -38.22 0.65 -16.51
N ARG A 27 -37.82 -0.15 -17.52
CA ARG A 27 -38.73 -0.85 -18.45
C ARG A 27 -38.03 -1.64 -19.59
N HIS A 28 -38.51 -2.88 -19.73
CA HIS A 28 -38.64 -3.75 -20.92
C HIS A 28 -37.45 -4.21 -21.79
N LYS A 29 -37.30 -5.55 -21.76
CA LYS A 29 -36.67 -6.44 -22.75
C LYS A 29 -37.04 -6.11 -24.21
N ARG A 30 -36.05 -6.19 -25.11
CA ARG A 30 -36.15 -6.94 -26.38
C ARG A 30 -34.76 -7.30 -26.92
N GLN A 31 -34.58 -8.59 -27.18
CA GLN A 31 -33.47 -9.19 -27.92
C GLN A 31 -33.42 -8.68 -29.36
N LEU A 32 -32.23 -8.62 -29.95
CA LEU A 32 -31.90 -9.21 -31.26
C LEU A 32 -30.38 -9.13 -31.51
N SER A 33 -29.83 -10.24 -31.97
CA SER A 33 -28.46 -10.46 -32.45
C SER A 33 -28.42 -10.44 -34.00
N PRO A 34 -27.34 -10.87 -34.69
CA PRO A 34 -26.09 -10.16 -34.99
C PRO A 34 -25.77 -10.15 -36.51
N THR A 35 -24.87 -9.30 -37.00
CA THR A 35 -24.18 -9.50 -38.30
C THR A 35 -22.92 -8.62 -38.36
N TYR A 36 -21.71 -9.20 -38.37
CA TYR A 36 -20.88 -9.55 -39.53
C TYR A 36 -20.37 -8.37 -40.38
N GLY A 37 -19.04 -8.22 -40.44
CA GLY A 37 -18.36 -7.87 -41.71
C GLY A 37 -17.35 -6.72 -41.72
N PHE A 38 -16.06 -7.10 -41.77
CA PHE A 38 -15.01 -6.55 -42.64
C PHE A 38 -14.52 -5.08 -42.54
N ASN A 39 -13.31 -4.96 -41.97
CA ASN A 39 -12.03 -4.58 -42.58
C ASN A 39 -11.76 -3.18 -43.20
N LYS A 40 -10.61 -2.65 -42.75
CA LYS A 40 -9.58 -1.77 -43.39
C LYS A 40 -9.64 -0.23 -43.25
N HIS A 41 -8.54 0.26 -42.63
CA HIS A 41 -7.69 1.43 -42.95
C HIS A 41 -8.35 2.74 -43.39
N HIS A 42 -8.14 3.83 -42.64
CA HIS A 42 -7.04 4.78 -42.87
C HIS A 42 -7.08 5.92 -41.85
N SER A 43 -5.88 6.45 -41.63
CA SER A 43 -5.48 7.61 -40.84
C SER A 43 -5.91 8.97 -41.40
N LEU A 44 -6.16 9.92 -40.49
CA LEU A 44 -5.96 11.39 -40.47
C LEU A 44 -7.19 12.03 -39.80
N GLU A 45 -7.04 12.60 -38.60
CA GLU A 45 -6.68 14.02 -38.36
C GLU A 45 -7.77 14.97 -38.87
N LEU A 46 -8.58 15.51 -37.94
CA LEU A 46 -9.31 16.76 -38.14
C LEU A 46 -9.67 17.41 -36.79
N LEU A 47 -9.20 18.64 -36.73
CA LEU A 47 -9.33 19.74 -35.80
C LEU A 47 -10.76 20.19 -35.44
N LEU A 48 -10.86 20.71 -34.20
CA LEU A 48 -11.68 21.81 -33.67
C LEU A 48 -13.14 21.58 -33.23
N ASP A 49 -13.32 21.89 -31.94
CA ASP A 49 -14.31 22.74 -31.30
C ASP A 49 -15.81 22.52 -31.58
N GLU A 50 -16.55 22.18 -30.52
CA GLU A 50 -17.78 22.90 -30.17
C GLU A 50 -17.89 23.03 -28.64
N GLU A 51 -18.20 24.27 -28.24
CA GLU A 51 -18.37 24.81 -26.90
C GLU A 51 -19.62 24.23 -26.20
N MET A 52 -19.57 24.07 -24.86
CA MET A 52 -20.77 23.98 -24.01
C MET A 52 -20.49 24.62 -22.65
N GLU A 53 -20.92 25.88 -22.56
CA GLU A 53 -21.63 26.54 -21.46
C GLU A 53 -21.12 26.44 -20.01
N ASP A 54 -20.60 27.59 -19.59
CA ASP A 54 -20.45 28.10 -18.22
C ASP A 54 -21.82 28.18 -17.52
N ASP A 55 -21.95 27.52 -16.37
CA ASP A 55 -23.00 27.80 -15.38
C ASP A 55 -22.53 27.38 -13.98
N GLY A 56 -22.40 28.36 -13.09
CA GLY A 56 -22.61 28.17 -11.65
C GLY A 56 -21.38 28.19 -10.75
N ASP A 57 -20.84 29.38 -10.51
CA ASP A 57 -20.04 29.74 -9.34
C ASP A 57 -20.68 29.24 -8.03
N CYS A 58 -19.87 28.60 -7.17
CA CYS A 58 -20.21 28.32 -5.77
C CYS A 58 -19.05 28.77 -4.90
N SER A 59 -18.85 30.08 -4.83
CA SER A 59 -18.16 30.76 -3.75
C SER A 59 -18.97 30.62 -2.45
N TYR A 60 -18.49 29.78 -1.53
CA TYR A 60 -19.07 29.66 -0.19
C TYR A 60 -18.51 30.78 0.70
N ASN A 61 -19.27 31.86 0.83
CA ASN A 61 -19.08 32.86 1.88
C ASN A 61 -19.59 32.28 3.20
N GLY A 62 -18.67 31.96 4.12
CA GLY A 62 -19.01 31.66 5.51
C GLY A 62 -19.32 32.94 6.27
N ASP A 63 -20.59 33.12 6.62
CA ASP A 63 -21.10 34.24 7.40
C ASP A 63 -20.64 34.12 8.86
N VAL A 64 -19.96 35.15 9.36
CA VAL A 64 -19.48 35.26 10.74
C VAL A 64 -20.63 35.80 11.58
N THR A 65 -21.15 35.00 12.51
CA THR A 65 -22.04 35.50 13.56
C THR A 65 -21.23 35.67 14.84
N ASP A 66 -20.98 36.93 15.20
CA ASP A 66 -20.39 37.35 16.47
C ASP A 66 -21.32 36.98 17.63
N THR A 67 -20.80 36.25 18.61
CA THR A 67 -21.29 36.32 20.00
C THR A 67 -20.08 36.21 20.93
N PRO A 68 -19.86 37.16 21.87
CA PRO A 68 -18.64 37.15 22.68
C PRO A 68 -18.87 36.38 23.96
N GLN A 69 -18.19 35.24 24.14
CA GLN A 69 -17.85 34.77 25.48
C GLN A 69 -16.63 33.85 25.42
N GLY A 70 -15.60 34.25 26.17
CA GLY A 70 -14.27 33.67 26.13
C GLY A 70 -14.23 32.24 26.64
N ASP A 71 -13.20 31.54 26.16
CA ASP A 71 -12.35 30.64 26.93
C ASP A 71 -11.05 30.45 26.11
N ASP A 72 -9.92 30.41 26.80
CA ASP A 72 -8.57 30.25 26.25
C ASP A 72 -8.47 28.94 25.44
N ALA A 73 -8.68 29.02 24.12
CA ALA A 73 -8.33 27.94 23.21
C ALA A 73 -6.85 28.07 22.86
N GLU A 74 -6.03 27.18 23.40
CA GLU A 74 -4.67 26.94 22.92
C GLU A 74 -4.70 26.82 21.39
N LEU A 75 -3.92 27.69 20.73
CA LEU A 75 -3.75 27.71 19.29
C LEU A 75 -3.01 26.44 18.86
N HIS A 76 -3.70 25.31 18.75
CA HIS A 76 -3.13 24.09 18.20
C HIS A 76 -2.76 24.36 16.75
N SER A 77 -1.46 24.25 16.44
CA SER A 77 -0.96 24.25 15.07
C SER A 77 -1.70 23.19 14.25
N PRO A 78 -1.95 23.42 12.94
CA PRO A 78 -2.54 22.41 12.08
C PRO A 78 -1.76 21.09 12.18
N PRO A 79 -2.44 19.93 12.09
CA PRO A 79 -1.79 18.63 12.23
C PRO A 79 -0.69 18.50 11.18
N LYS A 80 0.52 18.14 11.64
CA LYS A 80 1.68 18.01 10.75
C LYS A 80 1.56 16.79 9.87
N CYS A 81 2.02 16.91 8.63
CA CYS A 81 2.07 15.77 7.71
C CYS A 81 3.17 14.78 8.14
N SER A 82 3.01 13.48 7.86
CA SER A 82 3.91 12.42 8.32
C SER A 82 5.40 12.70 8.02
N GLU A 83 5.70 13.32 6.88
CA GLU A 83 7.06 13.67 6.46
C GLU A 83 7.71 14.72 7.37
N GLU A 84 6.93 15.71 7.83
CA GLU A 84 7.41 16.73 8.75
C GLU A 84 7.70 16.14 10.13
N ILE A 85 6.82 15.24 10.60
CA ILE A 85 6.99 14.52 11.86
C ILE A 85 8.27 13.68 11.82
N LEU A 86 8.50 12.96 10.74
CA LEU A 86 9.68 12.11 10.56
C LEU A 86 10.99 12.93 10.52
N ARG A 87 10.99 14.09 9.85
CA ARG A 87 12.15 15.00 9.85
C ARG A 87 12.45 15.55 11.25
N LEU A 88 11.41 15.97 11.98
CA LEU A 88 11.58 16.43 13.36
C LEU A 88 12.10 15.32 14.29
N ARG A 89 11.68 14.07 14.08
CA ARG A 89 12.21 12.91 14.83
C ARG A 89 13.67 12.64 14.51
N GLU A 90 14.06 12.74 13.24
CA GLU A 90 15.45 12.64 12.80
C GLU A 90 16.33 13.71 13.45
N GLU A 91 15.90 14.98 13.42
CA GLU A 91 16.59 16.10 14.07
C GLU A 91 16.72 15.93 15.59
N LYS A 92 15.71 15.32 16.23
CA LYS A 92 15.71 15.01 17.67
C LYS A 92 16.47 13.73 18.02
N GLY A 93 17.06 13.04 17.05
CA GLY A 93 17.80 11.79 17.27
C GLY A 93 16.93 10.61 17.69
N MET A 94 15.64 10.62 17.36
CA MET A 94 14.69 9.53 17.66
C MET A 94 14.76 8.40 16.61
N ILE A 95 15.98 8.06 16.17
CA ILE A 95 16.24 6.99 15.22
C ILE A 95 16.60 5.74 16.01
N CYS A 96 15.84 4.67 15.84
CA CYS A 96 16.00 3.45 16.64
C CYS A 96 16.94 2.42 16.01
N ARG A 97 17.79 2.85 15.07
CA ARG A 97 18.74 1.98 14.35
C ARG A 97 20.13 2.08 14.93
N GLN A 98 20.82 0.94 15.04
CA GLN A 98 22.25 0.94 15.36
C GLN A 98 23.11 1.49 14.22
N TYR A 99 22.70 1.21 12.98
CA TYR A 99 23.37 1.66 11.77
C TYR A 99 22.39 2.40 10.85
N PRO A 100 22.76 3.61 10.36
CA PRO A 100 21.92 4.34 9.44
C PRO A 100 21.74 3.56 8.12
N VAL A 101 20.62 3.77 7.45
CA VAL A 101 20.37 3.27 6.10
C VAL A 101 21.41 3.88 5.16
N GLN A 102 22.01 3.07 4.29
CA GLN A 102 22.97 3.55 3.31
C GLN A 102 22.26 4.43 2.27
N GLU A 103 22.84 5.59 1.93
CA GLU A 103 22.33 6.47 0.88
C GLU A 103 23.33 6.57 -0.27
N THR A 104 22.86 6.25 -1.47
CA THR A 104 23.67 6.25 -2.68
C THR A 104 23.08 7.17 -3.73
N ASN A 105 23.80 8.25 -4.01
CA ASN A 105 23.35 9.32 -4.92
C ASN A 105 23.81 9.14 -6.38
N LYS A 106 24.39 7.99 -6.70
CA LYS A 106 24.87 7.67 -8.05
C LYS A 106 24.57 6.23 -8.38
N VAL A 107 23.83 6.00 -9.46
CA VAL A 107 23.49 4.65 -9.91
C VAL A 107 24.36 4.27 -11.10
N VAL A 108 24.95 3.08 -11.02
CA VAL A 108 25.75 2.49 -12.09
C VAL A 108 25.06 1.21 -12.53
N ARG A 109 24.64 1.17 -13.80
CA ARG A 109 23.98 0.01 -14.40
C ARG A 109 24.96 -0.70 -15.32
N LEU A 110 25.25 -1.96 -15.03
CA LEU A 110 26.24 -2.77 -15.74
C LEU A 110 25.64 -4.11 -16.13
N GLU A 111 26.41 -4.90 -16.87
CA GLU A 111 26.18 -6.32 -17.06
C GLU A 111 27.40 -7.08 -16.52
N ASP A 112 27.18 -8.20 -15.84
CA ASP A 112 28.25 -9.08 -15.38
C ASP A 112 28.84 -9.92 -16.54
N GLU A 113 29.87 -10.72 -16.27
CA GLU A 113 30.51 -11.60 -17.26
C GLU A 113 29.55 -12.62 -17.88
N ASN A 114 28.41 -12.89 -17.25
CA ASN A 114 27.37 -13.81 -17.71
C ASN A 114 26.21 -13.08 -18.42
N GLY A 115 26.30 -11.76 -18.61
CA GLY A 115 25.24 -10.93 -19.20
C GLY A 115 24.09 -10.61 -18.25
N ASN A 116 24.23 -10.84 -16.94
CA ASN A 116 23.21 -10.48 -15.95
C ASN A 116 23.27 -8.98 -15.67
N LYS A 117 22.11 -8.32 -15.71
CA LYS A 117 21.99 -6.90 -15.39
C LYS A 117 22.35 -6.62 -13.93
N MET A 118 23.07 -5.53 -13.68
CA MET A 118 23.47 -5.09 -12.36
C MET A 118 22.96 -3.68 -12.06
N VAL A 119 22.71 -3.41 -10.78
CA VAL A 119 22.55 -2.08 -10.22
C VAL A 119 23.61 -1.95 -9.14
N ASN A 120 24.62 -1.11 -9.35
CA ASN A 120 25.83 -1.05 -8.52
C ASN A 120 26.42 -2.46 -8.30
N GLU A 121 26.61 -2.89 -7.05
CA GLU A 121 27.10 -4.21 -6.67
C GLU A 121 26.05 -5.34 -6.76
N TYR A 122 24.77 -4.99 -6.97
CA TYR A 122 23.66 -5.93 -6.94
C TYR A 122 23.44 -6.56 -8.31
N VAL A 123 23.63 -7.88 -8.40
CA VAL A 123 23.38 -8.68 -9.60
C VAL A 123 21.92 -9.13 -9.62
N ARG A 124 21.19 -8.81 -10.69
CA ARG A 124 19.78 -9.15 -10.86
C ARG A 124 19.61 -10.66 -11.04
N GLU A 125 18.66 -11.24 -10.31
CA GLU A 125 18.29 -12.65 -10.47
C GLU A 125 16.90 -12.77 -11.11
N CYS A 126 15.82 -12.65 -10.33
CA CYS A 126 14.45 -12.87 -10.82
C CYS A 126 13.44 -11.86 -10.26
N LYS A 127 12.31 -11.67 -10.94
CA LYS A 127 11.20 -10.86 -10.41
C LYS A 127 10.47 -11.68 -9.35
N ILE A 128 10.30 -11.12 -8.15
CA ILE A 128 9.64 -11.79 -7.03
C ILE A 128 8.26 -11.21 -6.71
N GLY A 129 7.97 -9.99 -7.15
CA GLY A 129 6.67 -9.37 -6.92
C GLY A 129 6.46 -8.04 -7.66
N ALA A 130 5.34 -7.41 -7.34
CA ALA A 130 5.03 -6.03 -7.69
C ALA A 130 4.43 -5.39 -6.44
N GLY A 131 4.98 -4.24 -6.03
CA GLY A 131 4.38 -3.41 -4.99
C GLY A 131 3.42 -2.39 -5.61
N SER A 132 2.87 -1.51 -4.78
CA SER A 132 1.87 -0.49 -5.16
C SER A 132 2.30 0.36 -6.37
N TYR A 133 3.58 0.73 -6.43
CA TYR A 133 4.11 1.70 -7.41
C TYR A 133 5.29 1.18 -8.24
N GLY A 134 5.70 -0.07 -8.05
CA GLY A 134 6.96 -0.56 -8.60
C GLY A 134 7.08 -2.07 -8.64
N LYS A 135 8.14 -2.55 -9.28
CA LYS A 135 8.46 -3.99 -9.33
C LYS A 135 9.41 -4.35 -8.21
N VAL A 136 9.22 -5.53 -7.62
CA VAL A 136 10.12 -6.11 -6.63
C VAL A 136 10.90 -7.24 -7.28
N VAL A 137 12.22 -7.14 -7.22
CA VAL A 137 13.14 -8.05 -7.91
C VAL A 137 14.18 -8.53 -6.91
N LEU A 138 14.47 -9.83 -6.95
CA LEU A 138 15.55 -10.44 -6.20
C LEU A 138 16.89 -10.10 -6.84
N TYR A 139 17.82 -9.64 -6.01
CA TYR A 139 19.20 -9.41 -6.37
C TYR A 139 20.11 -10.16 -5.40
N ARG A 140 21.32 -10.43 -5.86
CA ARG A 140 22.40 -10.97 -5.05
C ARG A 140 23.59 -10.04 -5.11
N SER A 141 24.14 -9.68 -3.95
CA SER A 141 25.34 -8.86 -3.88
C SER A 141 26.54 -9.61 -4.47
N SER A 142 27.31 -8.90 -5.30
CA SER A 142 28.56 -9.42 -5.86
C SER A 142 29.67 -9.56 -4.81
N ILE A 143 29.57 -8.85 -3.68
CA ILE A 143 30.59 -8.76 -2.64
C ILE A 143 30.47 -9.93 -1.65
N ASP A 144 29.32 -10.04 -0.96
CA ASP A 144 29.10 -11.00 0.13
C ASP A 144 28.16 -12.16 -0.25
N ARG A 145 27.64 -12.15 -1.48
CA ARG A 145 26.67 -13.13 -2.00
C ARG A 145 25.33 -13.15 -1.25
N LYS A 146 25.04 -12.15 -0.43
CA LYS A 146 23.75 -12.03 0.27
C LYS A 146 22.65 -11.62 -0.71
N HIS A 147 21.43 -12.11 -0.45
CA HIS A 147 20.25 -11.80 -1.26
C HIS A 147 19.51 -10.57 -0.71
N PHE A 148 18.96 -9.77 -1.62
CA PHE A 148 18.22 -8.54 -1.33
C PHE A 148 16.98 -8.45 -2.21
N ALA A 149 15.91 -7.87 -1.66
CA ALA A 149 14.72 -7.52 -2.42
C ALA A 149 14.81 -6.04 -2.80
N ILE A 150 14.92 -5.73 -4.10
CA ILE A 150 15.00 -4.34 -4.56
C ILE A 150 13.66 -3.93 -5.16
N LYS A 151 12.99 -2.95 -4.54
CA LYS A 151 11.86 -2.23 -5.13
C LYS A 151 12.41 -1.16 -6.08
N ALA A 152 12.02 -1.22 -7.35
CA ALA A 152 12.47 -0.28 -8.38
C ALA A 152 11.31 0.56 -8.92
N PHE A 153 11.51 1.87 -8.97
CA PHE A 153 10.51 2.88 -9.31
C PHE A 153 10.98 3.81 -10.44
N HIS A 154 10.01 4.45 -11.10
CA HIS A 154 10.22 5.46 -12.13
C HIS A 154 9.73 6.82 -11.63
N LYS A 155 10.66 7.71 -11.26
CA LYS A 155 10.38 9.01 -10.62
C LYS A 155 9.42 9.86 -11.44
N SER A 156 9.68 10.00 -12.74
CA SER A 156 8.84 10.80 -13.64
C SER A 156 7.41 10.29 -13.78
N HIS A 157 7.20 8.98 -13.63
CA HIS A 157 5.86 8.39 -13.62
C HIS A 157 5.15 8.67 -12.29
N LEU A 158 5.84 8.44 -11.17
CA LEU A 158 5.26 8.62 -9.84
C LEU A 158 4.94 10.07 -9.49
N LEU A 159 5.76 11.03 -9.96
CA LEU A 159 5.51 12.46 -9.80
C LEU A 159 4.25 12.93 -10.55
N LYS A 160 3.81 12.20 -11.58
CA LYS A 160 2.60 12.52 -12.36
C LYS A 160 1.35 11.83 -11.82
N LEU A 161 1.51 10.75 -11.07
CA LEU A 161 0.40 9.97 -10.51
C LEU A 161 -0.07 10.60 -9.20
N ARG A 162 -1.24 11.25 -9.22
CA ARG A 162 -1.85 11.89 -8.04
C ARG A 162 -2.59 10.85 -7.19
N VAL A 163 -2.36 10.90 -5.88
CA VAL A 163 -3.06 10.05 -4.87
C VAL A 163 -4.02 10.87 -4.00
N ALA A 164 -3.73 12.16 -3.83
CA ALA A 164 -4.60 13.17 -3.24
C ALA A 164 -4.40 14.51 -3.99
N PRO A 165 -5.24 15.55 -3.78
CA PRO A 165 -5.12 16.83 -4.48
C PRO A 165 -3.71 17.44 -4.45
N SER A 166 -2.99 17.25 -3.33
CA SER A 166 -1.64 17.81 -3.12
C SER A 166 -0.53 16.74 -3.04
N GLU A 167 -0.86 15.46 -3.18
CA GLU A 167 0.08 14.34 -3.00
C GLU A 167 0.24 13.50 -4.27
N THR A 168 1.39 12.86 -4.41
CA THR A 168 1.72 12.00 -5.56
C THR A 168 2.12 10.62 -5.09
N ALA A 169 2.12 9.62 -5.96
CA ALA A 169 2.68 8.32 -5.62
C ALA A 169 4.15 8.41 -5.20
N MET A 170 4.89 9.44 -5.65
CA MET A 170 6.26 9.68 -5.20
C MET A 170 6.31 10.15 -3.74
N THR A 171 5.33 10.92 -3.26
CA THR A 171 5.29 11.34 -1.85
C THR A 171 5.08 10.13 -0.94
N ASP A 172 4.22 9.19 -1.33
CA ASP A 172 4.04 7.93 -0.59
C ASP A 172 5.33 7.10 -0.53
N VAL A 173 6.05 6.97 -1.65
CA VAL A 173 7.34 6.23 -1.68
C VAL A 173 8.37 6.90 -0.78
N LEU A 174 8.45 8.23 -0.77
CA LEU A 174 9.39 8.95 0.10
C LEU A 174 8.98 8.81 1.58
N ARG A 175 7.68 8.82 1.89
CA ARG A 175 7.17 8.53 3.23
C ARG A 175 7.55 7.12 3.68
N GLU A 176 7.35 6.12 2.83
CA GLU A 176 7.75 4.72 3.08
C GLU A 176 9.24 4.65 3.46
N VAL A 177 10.10 5.32 2.69
CA VAL A 177 11.54 5.39 2.98
C VAL A 177 11.84 6.07 4.31
N LEU A 178 11.22 7.22 4.59
CA LEU A 178 11.44 7.94 5.85
C LEU A 178 10.99 7.12 7.06
N ILE A 179 9.85 6.43 6.96
CA ILE A 179 9.39 5.50 8.00
C ILE A 179 10.46 4.43 8.22
N MET A 180 10.84 3.70 7.18
CA MET A 180 11.77 2.58 7.30
C MET A 180 13.18 2.97 7.76
N LYS A 181 13.61 4.22 7.51
CA LYS A 181 14.86 4.77 8.05
C LYS A 181 14.87 4.91 9.58
N THR A 182 13.69 4.94 10.22
CA THR A 182 13.60 5.05 11.68
C THR A 182 13.49 3.71 12.40
N LEU A 183 13.16 2.63 11.67
CA LEU A 183 12.81 1.32 12.24
C LEU A 183 14.02 0.37 12.30
N ASP A 184 14.12 -0.37 13.40
CA ASP A 184 15.03 -1.51 13.58
C ASP A 184 14.37 -2.53 14.53
N HIS A 185 13.86 -3.63 13.99
CA HIS A 185 13.18 -4.65 14.78
C HIS A 185 13.26 -6.02 14.08
N PRO A 186 13.45 -7.13 14.82
CA PRO A 186 13.56 -8.47 14.22
C PRO A 186 12.35 -8.87 13.38
N ASN A 187 11.14 -8.45 13.77
CA ASN A 187 9.88 -8.73 13.07
C ASN A 187 9.44 -7.63 12.08
N ILE A 188 10.36 -6.78 11.62
CA ILE A 188 10.11 -5.79 10.56
C ILE A 188 11.15 -6.01 9.45
N VAL A 189 10.70 -5.89 8.19
CA VAL A 189 11.59 -5.93 7.03
C VAL A 189 12.50 -4.70 7.03
N ASN A 190 13.81 -4.95 7.03
CA ASN A 190 14.82 -3.91 7.12
C ASN A 190 15.10 -3.23 5.77
N LEU A 191 15.11 -1.89 5.75
CA LEU A 191 15.68 -1.09 4.67
C LEU A 191 17.20 -1.03 4.82
N ILE A 192 17.92 -1.44 3.79
CA ILE A 192 19.38 -1.55 3.78
C ILE A 192 20.00 -0.33 3.11
N GLU A 193 19.50 0.03 1.94
CA GLU A 193 20.04 1.13 1.14
C GLU A 193 18.93 1.81 0.32
N VAL A 194 19.08 3.12 0.13
CA VAL A 194 18.29 3.93 -0.81
C VAL A 194 19.23 4.42 -1.90
N ILE A 195 18.91 4.10 -3.16
CA ILE A 195 19.67 4.56 -4.33
C ILE A 195 18.82 5.56 -5.08
N ASP A 196 19.20 6.84 -5.00
CA ASP A 196 18.52 7.96 -5.66
C ASP A 196 19.53 8.84 -6.40
N ASP A 197 19.75 8.54 -7.68
CA ASP A 197 20.58 9.38 -8.53
C ASP A 197 19.72 10.50 -9.15
N PRO A 198 19.99 11.78 -8.86
CA PRO A 198 19.21 12.90 -9.40
C PRO A 198 19.28 13.00 -10.92
N ASN A 199 20.30 12.41 -11.56
CA ASN A 199 20.49 12.44 -13.01
C ASN A 199 19.76 11.31 -13.73
N THR A 200 19.07 10.41 -13.01
CA THR A 200 18.34 9.30 -13.62
C THR A 200 16.88 9.29 -13.19
N ASP A 201 16.02 8.68 -14.01
CA ASP A 201 14.60 8.49 -13.69
C ASP A 201 14.36 7.40 -12.64
N HIS A 202 15.39 6.66 -12.21
CA HIS A 202 15.20 5.48 -11.39
C HIS A 202 15.46 5.76 -9.93
N PHE A 203 14.60 5.20 -9.10
CA PHE A 203 14.72 5.21 -7.64
C PHE A 203 14.66 3.77 -7.15
N TYR A 204 15.50 3.41 -6.18
CA TYR A 204 15.56 2.06 -5.65
C TYR A 204 15.56 2.03 -4.13
N MET A 205 14.80 1.11 -3.59
CA MET A 205 14.87 0.71 -2.18
C MET A 205 15.44 -0.70 -2.12
N VAL A 206 16.60 -0.87 -1.50
CA VAL A 206 17.23 -2.16 -1.24
C VAL A 206 16.79 -2.64 0.13
N LEU A 207 15.97 -3.70 0.15
CA LEU A 207 15.43 -4.30 1.37
C LEU A 207 16.15 -5.62 1.66
N GLU A 208 16.15 -6.03 2.92
CA GLU A 208 16.49 -7.41 3.25
C GLU A 208 15.56 -8.38 2.50
N TYR A 209 16.11 -9.49 2.02
CA TYR A 209 15.31 -10.53 1.40
C TYR A 209 14.81 -11.53 2.45
N VAL A 210 13.51 -11.80 2.43
CA VAL A 210 12.86 -12.85 3.22
C VAL A 210 12.30 -13.89 2.26
N GLU A 211 12.62 -15.16 2.48
CA GLU A 211 12.44 -16.20 1.45
C GLU A 211 11.00 -16.67 1.28
N GLY A 212 10.26 -16.71 2.38
CA GLY A 212 8.91 -17.24 2.45
C GLY A 212 7.86 -16.16 2.54
N LYS A 213 6.65 -16.55 2.16
CA LYS A 213 5.41 -15.84 2.46
C LYS A 213 4.35 -16.87 2.82
N TRP A 214 3.45 -16.52 3.71
CA TRP A 214 2.23 -17.30 3.89
C TRP A 214 1.12 -16.76 2.99
N VAL A 215 0.37 -17.64 2.33
CA VAL A 215 -0.73 -17.25 1.46
C VAL A 215 -2.00 -17.92 1.95
N CYS A 216 -3.03 -17.11 2.22
CA CYS A 216 -4.38 -17.61 2.44
C CYS A 216 -5.02 -17.85 1.06
N GLU A 217 -5.19 -19.11 0.65
CA GLU A 217 -5.72 -19.44 -0.68
C GLU A 217 -7.24 -19.21 -0.81
N GLY A 218 -7.95 -18.90 0.29
CA GLY A 218 -9.36 -18.47 0.31
C GLY A 218 -10.38 -19.46 -0.29
N SER A 219 -9.90 -20.59 -0.79
CA SER A 219 -10.65 -21.60 -1.57
C SER A 219 -10.05 -23.02 -1.40
N GLY A 220 -9.11 -23.19 -0.45
CA GLY A 220 -8.34 -24.42 -0.22
C GLY A 220 -8.99 -25.38 0.80
N PRO A 221 -8.54 -26.65 0.83
CA PRO A 221 -9.10 -27.69 1.70
C PRO A 221 -8.87 -27.41 3.19
N GLN A 222 -9.62 -28.10 4.06
CA GLN A 222 -9.60 -27.92 5.52
C GLN A 222 -8.17 -27.93 6.09
N GLY A 223 -7.76 -26.79 6.64
CA GLY A 223 -6.60 -26.67 7.52
C GLY A 223 -5.84 -25.36 7.27
N GLY A 224 -5.89 -24.44 8.23
CA GLY A 224 -4.90 -23.38 8.33
C GLY A 224 -3.52 -23.92 8.72
N LEU A 225 -2.63 -23.05 9.15
CA LEU A 225 -1.27 -23.34 9.63
C LEU A 225 -1.21 -24.25 10.87
N GLY A 226 -2.36 -24.49 11.52
CA GLY A 226 -2.45 -25.12 12.83
C GLY A 226 -2.15 -24.12 13.95
N GLU A 227 -2.75 -24.34 15.13
CA GLU A 227 -2.66 -23.39 16.25
C GLU A 227 -1.23 -23.14 16.72
N THR A 228 -0.36 -24.16 16.69
CA THR A 228 1.03 -24.03 17.15
C THR A 228 1.81 -23.04 16.29
N THR A 229 1.79 -23.22 14.96
CA THR A 229 2.46 -22.33 14.01
C THR A 229 1.80 -20.95 14.01
N ALA A 230 0.46 -20.89 13.99
CA ALA A 230 -0.29 -19.63 14.03
C ALA A 230 0.03 -18.82 15.30
N ARG A 231 0.21 -19.47 16.45
CA ARG A 231 0.62 -18.82 17.71
C ARG A 231 2.01 -18.22 17.60
N MET A 232 2.98 -18.94 17.03
CA MET A 232 4.34 -18.42 16.84
C MET A 232 4.32 -17.20 15.91
N TYR A 233 3.62 -17.29 14.78
CA TYR A 233 3.50 -16.19 13.85
C TYR A 233 2.79 -14.98 14.48
N LEU A 234 1.72 -15.21 15.25
CA LEU A 234 1.01 -14.14 15.95
C LEU A 234 1.92 -13.41 16.94
N GLN A 235 2.78 -14.12 17.68
CA GLN A 235 3.73 -13.51 18.60
C GLN A 235 4.67 -12.55 17.88
N ASP A 236 5.23 -12.97 16.74
CA ASP A 236 6.11 -12.14 15.92
C ASP A 236 5.38 -10.92 15.33
N ILE A 237 4.18 -11.12 14.80
CA ILE A 237 3.34 -10.04 14.23
C ILE A 237 3.01 -9.01 15.31
N VAL A 238 2.55 -9.46 16.48
CA VAL A 238 2.21 -8.57 17.60
C VAL A 238 3.46 -7.85 18.10
N SER A 239 4.61 -8.52 18.20
CA SER A 239 5.87 -7.87 18.59
C SER A 239 6.26 -6.75 17.62
N GLY A 240 6.22 -7.01 16.31
CA GLY A 240 6.48 -5.99 15.28
C GLY A 240 5.47 -4.85 15.30
N LEU A 241 4.19 -5.15 15.47
CA LEU A 241 3.13 -4.14 15.49
C LEU A 241 3.17 -3.26 16.74
N MET A 242 3.41 -3.86 17.91
CA MET A 242 3.62 -3.11 19.16
C MET A 242 4.80 -2.14 19.03
N TYR A 243 5.88 -2.58 18.38
CA TYR A 243 7.01 -1.70 18.08
C TYR A 243 6.57 -0.52 17.19
N LEU A 244 5.84 -0.76 16.09
CA LEU A 244 5.33 0.32 15.23
C LEU A 244 4.44 1.31 16.01
N HIS A 245 3.49 0.79 16.78
CA HIS A 245 2.54 1.60 17.55
C HIS A 245 3.22 2.43 18.64
N ALA A 246 4.28 1.91 19.27
CA ALA A 246 5.10 2.65 20.23
C ALA A 246 5.87 3.81 19.58
N HIS A 247 6.10 3.74 18.27
CA HIS A 247 6.66 4.84 17.46
C HIS A 247 5.57 5.70 16.82
N ASN A 248 4.31 5.59 17.22
CA ASN A 248 3.17 6.29 16.60
C ASN A 248 3.14 6.12 15.08
N ILE A 249 3.41 4.89 14.62
CA ILE A 249 3.28 4.48 13.22
C ILE A 249 2.12 3.49 13.14
N VAL A 250 1.14 3.81 12.31
CA VAL A 250 0.06 2.88 11.94
C VAL A 250 0.47 2.22 10.64
N HIS A 251 0.45 0.88 10.61
CA HIS A 251 0.86 0.13 9.42
C HIS A 251 -0.18 0.30 8.30
N GLY A 252 -1.46 0.12 8.61
CA GLY A 252 -2.59 0.38 7.72
C GLY A 252 -2.92 -0.73 6.71
N ASP A 253 -2.02 -1.69 6.49
CA ASP A 253 -2.23 -2.82 5.56
C ASP A 253 -1.70 -4.15 6.11
N ILE A 254 -2.03 -4.48 7.37
CA ILE A 254 -1.68 -5.78 7.94
C ILE A 254 -2.52 -6.88 7.28
N LYS A 255 -1.85 -7.76 6.52
CA LYS A 255 -2.46 -8.89 5.83
C LYS A 255 -1.40 -9.93 5.46
N PRO A 256 -1.79 -11.18 5.12
CA PRO A 256 -0.86 -12.26 4.77
C PRO A 256 0.19 -11.90 3.72
N ASP A 257 -0.19 -11.14 2.69
CA ASP A 257 0.72 -10.71 1.62
C ASP A 257 1.89 -9.85 2.11
N ASN A 258 1.69 -9.12 3.21
CA ASN A 258 2.67 -8.22 3.82
C ASN A 258 3.40 -8.87 5.01
N LEU A 259 3.14 -10.15 5.29
CA LEU A 259 3.78 -10.93 6.35
C LEU A 259 4.69 -11.98 5.73
N LEU A 260 5.99 -11.63 5.69
CA LEU A 260 7.01 -12.51 5.15
C LEU A 260 7.53 -13.43 6.24
N VAL A 261 7.97 -14.63 5.85
CA VAL A 261 8.45 -15.66 6.78
C VAL A 261 9.86 -16.09 6.38
N THR A 262 10.79 -15.97 7.30
CA THR A 262 12.17 -16.44 7.09
C THR A 262 12.24 -17.96 7.11
N ARG A 263 13.36 -18.54 6.65
CA ARG A 263 13.57 -20.01 6.69
C ARG A 263 13.51 -20.63 8.08
N ASP A 264 13.87 -19.88 9.12
CA ASP A 264 13.82 -20.28 10.53
C ASP A 264 12.42 -20.09 11.16
N GLY A 265 11.45 -19.56 10.42
CA GLY A 265 10.06 -19.42 10.86
C GLY A 265 9.75 -18.11 11.58
N THR A 266 10.64 -17.11 11.48
CA THR A 266 10.42 -15.77 12.03
C THR A 266 9.57 -14.95 11.06
N VAL A 267 8.50 -14.32 11.56
CA VAL A 267 7.66 -13.42 10.74
C VAL A 267 8.21 -11.99 10.75
N LYS A 268 8.22 -11.38 9.56
CA LYS A 268 8.60 -9.99 9.34
C LYS A 268 7.49 -9.23 8.61
N ILE A 269 7.07 -8.11 9.21
CA ILE A 269 6.12 -7.17 8.61
C ILE A 269 6.85 -6.34 7.54
N GLY A 270 6.29 -6.28 6.34
CA GLY A 270 6.82 -5.48 5.24
C GLY A 270 5.73 -4.65 4.55
N ASP A 271 6.16 -3.86 3.57
CA ASP A 271 5.33 -2.94 2.78
C ASP A 271 4.65 -1.82 3.58
N PHE A 272 5.37 -0.70 3.73
CA PHE A 272 4.91 0.48 4.46
C PHE A 272 4.29 1.54 3.54
N SER A 273 3.89 1.16 2.32
CA SER A 273 3.48 2.12 1.28
C SER A 273 2.23 2.94 1.60
N VAL A 274 1.39 2.47 2.53
CA VAL A 274 0.19 3.18 3.01
C VAL A 274 0.27 3.55 4.50
N SER A 275 1.42 3.32 5.13
CA SER A 275 1.61 3.59 6.56
C SER A 275 1.64 5.09 6.84
N GLN A 276 1.18 5.45 8.04
CA GLN A 276 1.10 6.84 8.48
C GLN A 276 1.77 7.04 9.84
N VAL A 277 2.28 8.24 10.06
CA VAL A 277 3.01 8.64 11.28
C VAL A 277 2.28 9.79 11.95
N PHE A 278 2.20 9.71 13.28
CA PHE A 278 1.51 10.69 14.13
C PHE A 278 2.47 11.33 15.14
N GLU A 279 2.19 12.57 15.54
CA GLU A 279 3.01 13.29 16.52
C GLU A 279 2.84 12.71 17.91
N ASP A 280 1.60 12.40 18.27
CA ASP A 280 1.16 11.92 19.56
C ASP A 280 0.27 10.68 19.38
N ASP A 281 -0.46 10.31 20.45
CA ASP A 281 -1.39 9.19 20.43
C ASP A 281 -2.69 9.47 19.68
N ASN A 282 -2.85 10.66 19.07
CA ASN A 282 -4.00 10.97 18.25
C ASN A 282 -3.86 10.40 16.83
N ASP A 283 -4.04 9.09 16.74
CA ASP A 283 -3.97 8.26 15.54
C ASP A 283 -5.24 8.29 14.66
N GLU A 284 -5.93 9.43 14.61
CA GLU A 284 -7.15 9.58 13.82
C GLU A 284 -6.85 9.65 12.33
N LEU A 285 -7.45 8.73 11.58
CA LEU A 285 -7.32 8.61 10.14
C LEU A 285 -8.65 8.91 9.46
N CYS A 286 -8.59 9.65 8.36
CA CYS A 286 -9.73 9.78 7.45
C CYS A 286 -9.95 8.46 6.70
N ARG A 287 -11.20 8.22 6.31
CA ARG A 287 -11.59 7.03 5.54
C ARG A 287 -10.70 6.83 4.30
N SER A 288 -10.00 5.70 4.24
CA SER A 288 -9.16 5.31 3.12
C SER A 288 -9.61 3.96 2.55
N PRO A 289 -9.50 3.75 1.22
CA PRO A 289 -9.76 2.47 0.61
C PRO A 289 -8.65 1.47 0.97
N GLY A 290 -8.88 0.65 2.00
CA GLY A 290 -8.03 -0.51 2.32
C GLY A 290 -8.41 -1.78 1.54
N THR A 291 -7.71 -2.88 1.81
CA THR A 291 -8.13 -4.21 1.32
C THR A 291 -9.41 -4.61 2.07
N PRO A 292 -10.59 -4.66 1.42
CA PRO A 292 -11.88 -4.66 2.13
C PRO A 292 -11.99 -5.72 3.22
N VAL A 293 -11.54 -6.95 2.95
CA VAL A 293 -11.64 -8.09 3.90
C VAL A 293 -10.88 -7.90 5.22
N PHE A 294 -9.91 -6.99 5.29
CA PHE A 294 -9.12 -6.67 6.49
C PHE A 294 -9.55 -5.35 7.15
N THR A 295 -10.49 -4.62 6.54
CA THR A 295 -10.93 -3.32 7.01
C THR A 295 -11.80 -3.47 8.27
N ALA A 296 -11.53 -2.63 9.28
CA ALA A 296 -12.31 -2.60 10.51
C ALA A 296 -13.69 -1.95 10.28
N PRO A 297 -14.75 -2.35 11.00
CA PRO A 297 -16.11 -1.84 10.78
C PRO A 297 -16.22 -0.32 10.93
N GLU A 298 -15.48 0.27 11.87
CA GLU A 298 -15.43 1.71 12.09
C GLU A 298 -14.88 2.49 10.88
N CYS A 299 -13.95 1.89 10.12
CA CYS A 299 -13.46 2.48 8.87
C CYS A 299 -14.56 2.54 7.80
N CYS A 300 -15.57 1.66 7.91
CA CYS A 300 -16.72 1.63 7.01
C CYS A 300 -17.84 2.58 7.45
N LEU A 301 -17.94 2.91 8.74
CA LEU A 301 -19.08 3.64 9.32
C LEU A 301 -18.78 5.12 9.59
N GLY A 302 -17.53 5.46 9.94
CA GLY A 302 -17.13 6.80 10.36
C GLY A 302 -16.51 7.67 9.25
N LEU A 303 -16.45 8.98 9.52
CA LEU A 303 -15.60 9.91 8.75
C LEU A 303 -14.12 9.74 9.10
N THR A 304 -13.85 9.45 10.39
CA THR A 304 -12.54 9.16 10.94
C THR A 304 -12.56 7.87 11.78
N TYR A 305 -11.39 7.25 11.98
CA TYR A 305 -11.21 6.06 12.80
C TYR A 305 -9.84 6.05 13.48
N ARG A 306 -9.65 5.18 14.48
CA ARG A 306 -8.40 5.01 15.22
C ARG A 306 -7.49 4.00 14.52
N GLY A 307 -6.38 4.46 13.95
CA GLY A 307 -5.50 3.63 13.11
C GLY A 307 -4.86 2.44 13.84
N LYS A 308 -4.38 2.62 15.07
CA LYS A 308 -3.78 1.53 15.88
C LYS A 308 -4.82 0.44 16.19
N ALA A 309 -6.07 0.83 16.43
CA ALA A 309 -7.18 -0.10 16.63
C ALA A 309 -7.52 -0.86 15.33
N ALA A 310 -7.52 -0.18 14.18
CA ALA A 310 -7.73 -0.80 12.88
C ALA A 310 -6.64 -1.83 12.52
N ASP A 311 -5.36 -1.56 12.82
CA ASP A 311 -4.29 -2.55 12.68
C ASP A 311 -4.55 -3.79 13.56
N THR A 312 -5.04 -3.58 14.79
CA THR A 312 -5.36 -4.68 15.72
C THR A 312 -6.49 -5.56 15.18
N TRP A 313 -7.52 -4.96 14.57
CA TRP A 313 -8.57 -5.70 13.86
C TRP A 313 -7.99 -6.55 12.71
N ALA A 314 -7.13 -5.95 11.89
CA ALA A 314 -6.50 -6.62 10.76
C ALA A 314 -5.62 -7.82 11.20
N VAL A 315 -4.95 -7.72 12.37
CA VAL A 315 -4.28 -8.86 13.01
C VAL A 315 -5.27 -9.97 13.37
N GLY A 316 -6.43 -9.63 13.93
CA GLY A 316 -7.48 -10.59 14.27
C GLY A 316 -8.01 -11.34 13.03
N VAL A 317 -8.29 -10.62 11.95
CA VAL A 317 -8.68 -11.20 10.66
C VAL A 317 -7.56 -12.12 10.12
N THR A 318 -6.32 -11.67 10.20
CA THR A 318 -5.15 -12.45 9.76
C THR A 318 -5.01 -13.74 10.56
N LEU A 319 -5.15 -13.70 11.88
CA LEU A 319 -5.11 -14.87 12.75
C LEU A 319 -6.23 -15.86 12.41
N TYR A 320 -7.46 -15.36 12.18
CA TYR A 320 -8.58 -16.18 11.75
C TYR A 320 -8.24 -16.93 10.45
N CYS A 321 -7.69 -16.21 9.47
CA CYS A 321 -7.22 -16.80 8.22
C CYS A 321 -6.13 -17.86 8.46
N MET A 322 -5.16 -17.59 9.35
CA MET A 322 -4.09 -18.53 9.66
C MET A 322 -4.60 -19.83 10.29
N ILE A 323 -5.66 -19.79 11.09
CA ILE A 323 -6.21 -20.98 11.77
C ILE A 323 -7.17 -21.74 10.85
N LEU A 324 -8.05 -21.03 10.16
CA LEU A 324 -9.20 -21.61 9.46
C LEU A 324 -9.02 -21.69 7.94
N GLY A 325 -7.97 -21.07 7.37
CA GLY A 325 -7.69 -21.09 5.94
C GLY A 325 -8.67 -20.28 5.08
N GLN A 326 -9.55 -19.49 5.71
CA GLN A 326 -10.58 -18.69 5.05
C GLN A 326 -10.75 -17.34 5.75
N TYR A 327 -11.32 -16.36 5.05
CA TYR A 327 -11.60 -15.04 5.58
C TYR A 327 -12.92 -15.04 6.39
N PRO A 328 -12.98 -14.33 7.54
CA PRO A 328 -14.16 -14.33 8.40
C PRO A 328 -15.39 -13.65 7.76
N PHE A 329 -15.17 -12.58 6.99
CA PHE A 329 -16.25 -11.71 6.49
C PHE A 329 -16.34 -11.66 4.95
N LEU A 330 -15.72 -12.59 4.24
CA LEU A 330 -15.73 -12.59 2.77
C LEU A 330 -17.14 -12.85 2.22
N GLY A 331 -17.66 -11.90 1.44
CA GLY A 331 -18.91 -12.00 0.69
C GLY A 331 -18.70 -12.35 -0.79
N GLU A 332 -19.79 -12.59 -1.53
CA GLU A 332 -19.70 -12.81 -2.99
C GLU A 332 -19.44 -11.48 -3.72
N THR A 333 -19.95 -10.38 -3.14
CA THR A 333 -19.68 -9.01 -3.59
C THR A 333 -18.94 -8.19 -2.53
N LEU A 334 -18.39 -7.04 -2.96
CA LEU A 334 -17.83 -6.05 -2.02
C LEU A 334 -18.89 -5.54 -1.04
N GLN A 335 -20.12 -5.33 -1.50
CA GLN A 335 -21.23 -4.92 -0.67
C GLN A 335 -21.54 -5.97 0.39
N ASP A 336 -21.64 -7.25 0.00
CA ASP A 336 -21.87 -8.36 0.93
C ASP A 336 -20.74 -8.48 1.97
N THR A 337 -19.51 -8.19 1.55
CA THR A 337 -18.34 -8.21 2.43
C THR A 337 -18.45 -7.13 3.49
N TYR A 338 -18.87 -5.91 3.13
CA TYR A 338 -19.13 -4.85 4.10
C TYR A 338 -20.31 -5.16 5.02
N GLU A 339 -21.40 -5.73 4.48
CA GLU A 339 -22.58 -6.13 5.27
C GLU A 339 -22.26 -7.22 6.29
N LYS A 340 -21.29 -8.10 6.01
CA LYS A 340 -20.84 -9.12 6.98
C LYS A 340 -19.95 -8.56 8.10
N MET A 341 -19.37 -7.38 7.93
CA MET A 341 -18.50 -6.75 8.93
C MET A 341 -19.27 -5.91 9.96
N ILE A 342 -20.44 -5.40 9.59
CA ILE A 342 -21.29 -4.49 10.37
C ILE A 342 -22.36 -5.27 11.12
#